data_AF-A0A916C709-F1
#
_entry.id   AF-A0A916C709-F1
#
_cell.length_a   1.000
_cell.length_b   1.000
_cell.length_c   1.000
_cell.angle_alpha   90.00
_cell.angle_beta   90.00
_cell.angle_gamma   90.00
#
_symmetry.space_group_name_H-M   'P 1'
#
loop_
_entity.id
_entity.type
_entity.pdbx_description
1 polymer ?
#
loop_
_entity_poly.entity_id
_entity_poly.type
_entity_poly.pdbx_seq_one_letter_code
_entity_poly.pdbx_strand_id
1 'polypeptide(L)'
;MLLDGLEERLVTDGDDDLPIPLISAVAASNEVPDDKAQRAAYDRFLVRVRLDYIHDPDDFRALLTSVGTSGANPVSPLLSADDLRTIGQATESLALNPPPEVTEKLVELWRQIGVGRISDRRWKKTLKLAMAYALLCDETPTVRHLGVARWTLWSEPDEETSIRNTVLALTDPAASDVLDCEALLADLKVKAAGMQGAKLQERAEIAGKARKLVARAQKLAAAPDAKAYAPRLTAVVNEANTIVNQVLDLMSSGGA
;
A
#
# COMPACT_ATOMS: atom_id res chain seq x y z
N MET A 1 24.34 17.45 -6.34
CA MET A 1 23.24 18.28 -5.80
C MET A 1 22.07 17.46 -5.25
N LEU A 2 21.27 16.73 -6.05
CA LEU A 2 20.12 15.98 -5.48
C LEU A 2 20.55 14.88 -4.50
N LEU A 3 21.61 14.14 -4.84
CA LEU A 3 22.15 13.09 -3.97
C LEU A 3 22.64 13.65 -2.63
N ASP A 4 23.33 14.79 -2.67
CA ASP A 4 23.89 15.47 -1.49
C ASP A 4 22.77 16.03 -0.61
N GLY A 5 21.70 16.58 -1.22
CA GLY A 5 20.52 17.02 -0.49
C GLY A 5 19.76 15.85 0.18
N LEU A 6 19.67 14.70 -0.48
CA LEU A 6 18.98 13.52 0.06
C LEU A 6 19.79 12.79 1.15
N GLU A 7 21.12 12.75 1.04
CA GLU A 7 21.98 12.00 1.96
C GLU A 7 22.61 12.90 3.03
N GLU A 8 23.36 13.91 2.60
CA GLU A 8 24.12 14.81 3.48
C GLU A 8 23.26 15.94 4.05
N ARG A 9 22.05 16.14 3.51
CA ARG A 9 21.19 17.27 3.82
C ARG A 9 21.91 18.59 3.59
N LEU A 10 22.69 18.67 2.52
CA LEU A 10 23.42 19.86 2.10
C LEU A 10 22.99 20.28 0.68
N VAL A 11 23.05 21.58 0.42
CA VAL A 11 23.01 22.14 -0.93
C VAL A 11 24.22 23.03 -1.12
N THR A 12 24.94 22.84 -2.22
CA THR A 12 26.09 23.67 -2.58
C THR A 12 25.59 24.97 -3.21
N ASP A 13 25.99 26.11 -2.64
CA ASP A 13 25.72 27.46 -3.15
C ASP A 13 27.06 28.18 -3.38
N GLY A 14 27.52 28.19 -4.63
CA GLY A 14 28.87 28.66 -4.98
C GLY A 14 29.95 27.76 -4.38
N ASP A 15 30.75 28.32 -3.47
CA ASP A 15 31.83 27.63 -2.76
C ASP A 15 31.40 27.14 -1.36
N ASP A 16 30.17 27.43 -0.92
CA ASP A 16 29.64 27.08 0.40
C ASP A 16 28.66 25.89 0.34
N ASP A 17 28.72 25.02 1.35
CA ASP A 17 27.71 23.97 1.56
C ASP A 17 26.72 24.38 2.67
N LEU A 18 25.45 24.56 2.31
CA LEU A 18 24.39 25.01 3.21
C LEU A 18 23.51 23.84 3.67
N PRO A 19 23.22 23.70 4.98
CA PRO A 19 22.32 22.67 5.47
C PRO A 19 20.87 22.93 5.07
N ILE A 20 20.19 21.87 4.63
CA ILE A 20 18.76 21.90 4.33
C ILE A 20 17.96 21.14 5.39
N PRO A 21 16.90 21.72 5.98
CA PRO A 21 16.06 21.06 6.97
C PRO A 21 15.07 20.10 6.29
N LEU A 22 15.58 19.19 5.46
CA LEU A 22 14.77 18.26 4.68
C LEU A 22 14.00 17.32 5.62
N ILE A 23 12.67 17.44 5.59
CA ILE A 23 11.75 16.56 6.33
C ILE A 23 11.42 15.32 5.49
N SER A 24 11.02 15.55 4.23
CA SER A 24 10.65 14.49 3.29
C SER A 24 10.99 14.90 1.86
N ALA A 25 11.34 13.93 1.03
CA ALA A 25 11.47 14.10 -0.41
C ALA A 25 10.51 13.15 -1.11
N VAL A 26 9.77 13.65 -2.09
CA VAL A 26 8.86 12.89 -2.94
C VAL A 26 9.31 13.09 -4.38
N ALA A 27 9.46 12.00 -5.11
CA ALA A 27 9.74 12.00 -6.53
C ALA A 27 8.71 11.13 -7.24
N ALA A 28 8.39 11.50 -8.48
CA ALA A 28 7.54 10.73 -9.37
C ALA A 28 8.31 10.50 -10.68
N SER A 29 8.15 9.30 -11.24
CA SER A 29 8.71 8.93 -12.53
C SER A 29 7.78 7.95 -13.22
N ASN A 30 7.71 8.01 -14.54
CA ASN A 30 6.99 7.03 -15.35
C ASN A 30 7.81 5.76 -15.59
N GLU A 31 9.13 5.86 -15.47
CA GLU A 31 10.08 4.79 -15.76
C GLU A 31 11.09 4.65 -14.62
N VAL A 32 11.61 3.43 -14.48
CA VAL A 32 12.73 3.18 -13.59
C VAL A 32 14.01 3.56 -14.33
N PRO A 33 14.91 4.34 -13.72
CA PRO A 33 16.09 4.82 -14.42
C PRO A 33 17.11 3.71 -14.69
N ASP A 34 17.59 3.64 -15.94
CA ASP A 34 18.67 2.75 -16.39
C ASP A 34 20.07 3.33 -16.17
N ASP A 35 20.21 4.66 -16.15
CA ASP A 35 21.50 5.31 -15.91
C ASP A 35 21.99 5.09 -14.47
N LYS A 36 23.28 4.80 -14.31
CA LYS A 36 23.89 4.47 -13.01
C LYS A 36 23.72 5.57 -11.97
N ALA A 37 23.85 6.85 -12.35
CA ALA A 37 23.74 7.96 -11.41
C ALA A 37 22.29 8.14 -10.95
N GLN A 38 21.35 8.05 -11.88
CA GLN A 38 19.92 8.10 -11.57
C GLN A 38 19.47 6.88 -10.76
N ARG A 39 20.02 5.70 -11.03
CA ARG A 39 19.78 4.49 -10.23
C ARG A 39 20.26 4.63 -8.80
N ALA A 40 21.43 5.26 -8.60
CA ALA A 40 21.92 5.58 -7.27
C ALA A 40 20.98 6.55 -6.51
N ALA A 41 20.36 7.51 -7.20
CA ALA A 41 19.35 8.38 -6.60
C ALA A 41 18.06 7.62 -6.29
N TYR A 42 17.59 6.80 -7.24
CA TYR A 42 16.42 5.93 -7.07
C TYR A 42 16.55 5.02 -5.84
N ASP A 43 17.75 4.49 -5.59
CA ASP A 43 18.00 3.61 -4.44
C ASP A 43 17.87 4.31 -3.07
N ARG A 44 17.92 5.64 -3.05
CA ARG A 44 17.80 6.46 -1.83
C ARG A 44 16.36 6.75 -1.44
N PHE A 45 15.43 6.65 -2.38
CA PHE A 45 14.00 6.65 -2.05
C PHE A 45 13.64 5.32 -1.36
N LEU A 46 13.20 5.41 -0.11
CA LEU A 46 12.92 4.23 0.70
C LEU A 46 11.62 3.56 0.28
N VAL A 47 10.56 4.35 0.22
CA VAL A 47 9.20 3.90 -0.10
C VAL A 47 8.98 4.05 -1.60
N ARG A 48 8.55 2.97 -2.25
CA ARG A 48 8.16 2.93 -3.65
C ARG A 48 6.71 2.49 -3.75
N VAL A 49 5.93 3.24 -4.52
CA VAL A 49 4.52 2.95 -4.77
C VAL A 49 4.30 3.08 -6.26
N ARG A 50 3.79 2.02 -6.88
CA ARG A 50 3.31 2.05 -8.26
C ARG A 50 1.88 2.56 -8.25
N LEU A 51 1.61 3.55 -9.10
CA LEU A 51 0.27 4.10 -9.28
C LEU A 51 -0.22 3.69 -10.67
N ASP A 52 -1.34 2.99 -10.71
CA ASP A 52 -2.03 2.62 -11.95
C ASP A 52 -3.16 3.64 -12.23
N TYR A 53 -3.69 3.63 -13.46
CA TYR A 53 -4.83 4.46 -13.83
C TYR A 53 -6.10 4.08 -13.06
N ILE A 54 -7.03 5.03 -12.92
CA ILE A 54 -8.34 4.76 -12.31
C ILE A 54 -9.12 3.79 -13.22
N HIS A 55 -9.59 2.69 -12.63
CA HIS A 55 -10.37 1.67 -13.35
C HIS A 55 -11.87 1.72 -13.05
N ASP A 56 -12.28 2.26 -11.89
CA ASP A 56 -13.69 2.36 -11.50
C ASP A 56 -14.33 3.61 -12.15
N PRO A 57 -15.41 3.46 -12.95
CA PRO A 57 -16.08 4.60 -13.59
C PRO A 57 -16.64 5.63 -12.61
N ASP A 58 -17.02 5.23 -11.41
CA ASP A 58 -17.53 6.14 -10.39
C ASP A 58 -16.38 6.96 -9.79
N ASP A 59 -15.22 6.36 -9.54
CA ASP A 59 -14.00 7.07 -9.16
C ASP A 59 -13.53 8.01 -10.27
N PHE A 60 -13.62 7.60 -11.53
CA PHE A 60 -13.28 8.44 -12.67
C PHE A 60 -14.26 9.62 -12.81
N ARG A 61 -15.56 9.38 -12.60
CA ARG A 61 -16.57 10.45 -12.55
C ARG A 61 -16.28 11.39 -11.37
N ALA A 62 -15.91 10.86 -10.21
CA ALA A 62 -15.53 11.66 -9.05
C ALA A 62 -14.30 12.52 -9.36
N LEU A 63 -13.29 11.99 -10.05
CA LEU A 63 -12.14 12.77 -10.54
C LEU A 63 -12.60 13.92 -11.45
N LEU A 64 -13.42 13.65 -12.46
CA LEU A 64 -13.88 14.65 -13.43
C LEU A 64 -14.79 15.73 -12.82
N THR A 65 -15.58 15.35 -11.81
CA THR A 65 -16.52 16.24 -11.12
C THR A 65 -15.93 16.87 -9.87
N SER A 66 -14.73 16.43 -9.45
CA SER A 66 -13.99 17.07 -8.38
C SER A 66 -13.69 18.51 -8.81
N VAL A 67 -14.26 19.46 -8.07
CA VAL A 67 -13.83 20.85 -8.18
C VAL A 67 -12.38 20.84 -7.73
N GLY A 68 -11.44 21.15 -8.64
CA GLY A 68 -10.01 21.12 -8.36
C GLY A 68 -9.67 22.09 -7.22
N THR A 69 -9.78 21.65 -5.98
CA THR A 69 -9.38 22.39 -4.78
C THR A 69 -7.88 22.28 -4.56
N SER A 70 -7.09 22.07 -5.62
CA SER A 70 -5.62 22.04 -5.59
C SER A 70 -5.11 23.33 -4.94
N GLY A 71 -4.88 23.28 -3.62
CA GLY A 71 -4.42 24.40 -2.80
C GLY A 71 -5.48 25.36 -2.23
N ALA A 72 -6.79 25.14 -2.44
CA ALA A 72 -7.82 26.14 -2.08
C ALA A 72 -8.26 26.12 -0.60
N ASN A 73 -8.11 24.97 0.09
CA ASN A 73 -8.47 24.85 1.50
C ASN A 73 -7.20 24.65 2.33
N PRO A 74 -6.71 25.67 3.06
CA PRO A 74 -5.62 25.48 4.00
C PRO A 74 -6.04 24.44 5.04
N VAL A 75 -5.37 23.30 5.04
CA VAL A 75 -5.54 22.27 6.07
C VAL A 75 -4.83 22.76 7.33
N SER A 76 -5.49 22.68 8.48
CA SER A 76 -4.84 23.00 9.74
C SER A 76 -3.68 22.01 9.97
N PRO A 77 -2.45 22.49 10.26
CA PRO A 77 -1.32 21.61 10.46
C PRO A 77 -1.57 20.72 11.68
N LEU A 78 -1.52 19.41 11.48
CA LEU A 78 -1.69 18.43 12.55
C LEU A 78 -0.44 18.34 13.44
N LEU A 79 0.75 18.51 12.85
CA LEU A 79 2.05 18.40 13.52
C LEU A 79 2.96 19.55 13.07
N SER A 80 3.78 20.03 14.00
CA SER A 80 4.88 20.94 13.72
C SER A 80 6.13 20.19 13.23
N ALA A 81 7.10 20.93 12.70
CA ALA A 81 8.40 20.34 12.35
C ALA A 81 9.17 19.82 13.57
N ASP A 82 8.94 20.39 14.76
CA ASP A 82 9.52 19.89 16.02
C ASP A 82 8.90 18.56 16.43
N ASP A 83 7.57 18.42 16.32
CA ASP A 83 6.90 17.15 16.61
C ASP A 83 7.45 16.02 15.73
N LEU A 84 7.67 16.30 14.43
CA LEU A 84 8.26 15.34 13.50
C LEU A 84 9.70 14.97 13.88
N ARG A 85 10.50 15.93 14.37
CA ARG A 85 11.85 15.64 14.88
C ARG A 85 11.80 14.74 16.12
N THR A 86 10.90 15.01 17.05
CA THR A 86 10.71 14.21 18.26
C THR A 86 10.28 12.78 17.91
N ILE A 87 9.32 12.61 17.01
CA ILE A 87 8.89 11.29 16.50
C ILE A 87 10.07 10.57 15.84
N GLY A 88 10.89 11.28 15.06
CA GLY A 88 12.11 10.75 14.45
C GLY A 88 13.10 10.21 15.48
N GLN A 89 13.36 10.95 16.56
CA GLN A 89 14.25 10.52 17.64
C GLN A 89 13.71 9.31 18.41
N ALA A 90 12.40 9.28 18.68
CA ALA A 90 11.75 8.12 19.29
C ALA A 90 11.86 6.87 18.39
N THR A 91 11.65 7.05 17.08
CA THR A 91 11.81 5.99 16.07
C THR A 91 13.22 5.43 16.06
N GLU A 92 14.25 6.28 16.08
CA GLU A 92 15.65 5.86 16.14
C GLU A 92 15.93 5.04 17.41
N SER A 93 15.41 5.49 18.55
CA SER A 93 15.58 4.81 19.84
C SER A 93 14.95 3.41 19.84
N LEU A 94 13.73 3.27 19.30
CA LEU A 94 13.09 1.96 19.13
C LEU A 94 13.86 1.06 18.16
N ALA A 95 14.36 1.61 17.06
CA ALA A 95 15.09 0.83 16.06
C ALA A 95 16.48 0.36 16.53
N LEU A 96 17.05 0.96 17.59
CA LEU A 96 18.28 0.49 18.23
C LEU A 96 18.05 -0.77 19.08
N ASN A 97 16.85 -0.95 19.62
CA ASN A 97 16.48 -2.12 20.41
C ASN A 97 15.07 -2.61 20.00
N PRO A 98 14.92 -3.14 18.77
CA PRO A 98 13.64 -3.63 18.28
C PRO A 98 13.19 -4.88 19.06
N PRO A 99 11.87 -5.14 19.15
CA PRO A 99 11.38 -6.38 19.74
C PRO A 99 11.98 -7.62 19.05
N PRO A 100 12.37 -8.68 19.81
CA PRO A 100 13.02 -9.86 19.23
C PRO A 100 12.20 -10.51 18.10
N GLU A 101 10.88 -10.61 18.26
CA GLU A 101 9.99 -11.20 17.25
C GLU A 101 10.02 -10.42 15.92
N VAL A 102 10.13 -9.09 15.98
CA VAL A 102 10.26 -8.24 14.80
C VAL A 102 11.59 -8.50 14.10
N THR A 103 12.69 -8.56 14.84
CA THR A 103 14.02 -8.84 14.26
C THR A 103 14.07 -10.22 13.63
N GLU A 104 13.58 -11.26 14.31
CA GLU A 104 13.55 -12.62 13.77
C GLU A 104 12.72 -12.71 12.47
N LYS A 105 11.55 -12.07 12.43
CA LYS A 105 10.73 -12.06 11.21
C LYS A 105 11.37 -11.24 10.09
N LEU A 106 12.10 -10.18 10.40
CA LEU A 106 12.85 -9.43 9.39
C LEU A 106 14.02 -10.25 8.82
N VAL A 107 14.70 -11.04 9.66
CA VAL A 107 15.75 -12.00 9.22
C VAL A 107 15.16 -13.09 8.33
N GLU A 108 13.97 -13.59 8.66
CA GLU A 108 13.26 -14.54 7.81
C GLU A 108 12.91 -13.94 6.43
N LEU A 109 12.38 -12.71 6.39
CA LEU A 109 12.17 -11.99 5.11
C LEU A 109 13.46 -11.84 4.32
N TRP A 110 14.57 -11.48 4.99
CA TRP A 110 15.87 -11.33 4.35
C TRP A 110 16.33 -12.63 3.68
N ARG A 111 16.15 -13.78 4.35
CA ARG A 111 16.45 -15.09 3.76
C ARG A 111 15.53 -15.44 2.60
N GLN A 112 14.23 -15.18 2.72
CA GLN A 112 13.25 -15.50 1.67
C GLN A 112 13.43 -14.64 0.41
N ILE A 113 13.73 -13.35 0.57
CA ILE A 113 13.97 -12.44 -0.56
C ILE A 113 15.28 -12.76 -1.26
N GLY A 114 16.32 -13.09 -0.49
CA GLY A 114 17.62 -13.51 -0.99
C GLY A 114 18.73 -12.51 -0.65
N VAL A 115 19.84 -13.05 -0.16
CA VAL A 115 21.02 -12.29 0.27
C VAL A 115 21.61 -11.48 -0.90
N GLY A 116 21.93 -10.21 -0.66
CA GLY A 116 22.58 -9.34 -1.64
C GLY A 116 21.64 -8.70 -2.67
N ARG A 117 20.35 -9.10 -2.74
CA ARG A 117 19.37 -8.44 -3.63
C ARG A 117 18.99 -7.04 -3.17
N ILE A 118 18.93 -6.85 -1.85
CA ILE A 118 18.58 -5.59 -1.20
C ILE A 118 19.71 -5.21 -0.25
N SER A 119 20.18 -3.97 -0.33
CA SER A 119 21.27 -3.46 0.51
C SER A 119 20.92 -3.47 2.01
N ASP A 120 21.92 -3.74 2.86
CA ASP A 120 21.79 -3.73 4.33
C ASP A 120 21.21 -2.42 4.86
N ARG A 121 21.59 -1.30 4.23
CA ARG A 121 21.07 0.04 4.55
C ARG A 121 19.55 0.11 4.40
N ARG A 122 18.99 -0.51 3.36
CA ARG A 122 17.55 -0.51 3.09
C ARG A 122 16.79 -1.39 4.09
N TRP A 123 17.36 -2.51 4.51
CA TRP A 123 16.82 -3.32 5.62
C TRP A 123 16.73 -2.53 6.93
N LYS A 124 17.82 -1.83 7.30
CA LYS A 124 17.83 -0.97 8.50
C LYS A 124 16.80 0.16 8.40
N LYS A 125 16.67 0.81 7.23
CA LYS A 125 15.64 1.84 7.00
C LYS A 125 14.21 1.28 7.02
N THR A 126 14.02 0.04 6.57
CA THR A 126 12.72 -0.65 6.61
C THR A 126 12.29 -0.94 8.05
N LEU A 127 13.22 -1.40 8.90
CA LEU A 127 12.96 -1.57 10.32
C LEU A 127 12.55 -0.25 10.97
N LYS A 128 13.27 0.85 10.70
CA LYS A 128 12.93 2.19 11.19
C LYS A 128 11.52 2.62 10.76
N LEU A 129 11.16 2.37 9.50
CA LEU A 129 9.81 2.68 9.00
C LEU A 129 8.72 1.88 9.74
N ALA A 130 8.98 0.61 10.06
CA ALA A 130 8.07 -0.19 10.86
C ALA A 130 7.92 0.33 12.29
N MET A 131 9.01 0.80 12.92
CA MET A 131 8.95 1.43 14.25
C MET A 131 8.15 2.74 14.21
N ALA A 132 8.37 3.57 13.20
CA ALA A 132 7.62 4.81 13.00
C ALA A 132 6.13 4.52 12.78
N TYR A 133 5.79 3.49 12.00
CA TYR A 133 4.41 3.08 11.78
C TYR A 133 3.71 2.71 13.10
N ALA A 134 4.36 1.90 13.95
CA ALA A 134 3.82 1.55 15.26
C ALA A 134 3.60 2.78 16.15
N LEU A 135 4.61 3.66 16.23
CA LEU A 135 4.52 4.90 17.00
C LEU A 135 3.37 5.80 16.56
N LEU A 136 3.19 5.98 15.25
CA LEU A 136 2.11 6.80 14.69
C LEU A 136 0.72 6.21 14.94
N CYS A 137 0.63 4.90 15.19
CA CYS A 137 -0.59 4.21 15.59
C CYS A 137 -0.79 4.16 17.12
N ASP A 138 0.13 4.73 17.91
CA ASP A 138 0.16 4.59 19.37
C ASP A 138 0.21 3.10 19.81
N GLU A 139 0.92 2.28 19.04
CA GLU A 139 1.06 0.84 19.25
C GLU A 139 2.51 0.47 19.61
N THR A 140 2.66 -0.59 20.40
CA THR A 140 3.96 -1.27 20.54
C THR A 140 4.32 -1.93 19.21
N PRO A 141 5.58 -1.83 18.73
CA PRO A 141 5.99 -2.49 17.50
C PRO A 141 5.78 -4.01 17.57
N THR A 142 5.21 -4.55 16.51
CA THR A 142 4.92 -5.98 16.33
C THR A 142 5.24 -6.39 14.90
N VAL A 143 5.23 -7.70 14.65
CA VAL A 143 5.48 -8.28 13.32
C VAL A 143 4.57 -7.68 12.24
N ARG A 144 3.32 -7.32 12.58
CA ARG A 144 2.36 -6.64 11.68
C ARG A 144 2.92 -5.37 11.05
N HIS A 145 3.68 -4.60 11.82
CA HIS A 145 4.23 -3.33 11.36
C HIS A 145 5.32 -3.48 10.30
N LEU A 146 5.94 -4.67 10.18
CA LEU A 146 6.83 -4.99 9.07
C LEU A 146 6.11 -5.07 7.73
N GLY A 147 4.78 -5.05 7.70
CA GLY A 147 3.99 -4.99 6.47
C GLY A 147 4.37 -3.81 5.56
N VAL A 148 5.00 -2.75 6.08
CA VAL A 148 5.56 -1.63 5.30
C VAL A 148 6.66 -2.07 4.32
N ALA A 149 7.30 -3.22 4.57
CA ALA A 149 8.37 -3.78 3.75
C ALA A 149 7.93 -4.07 2.30
N ARG A 150 6.62 -4.23 2.07
CA ARG A 150 6.04 -4.39 0.72
C ARG A 150 6.34 -3.23 -0.22
N TRP A 151 6.63 -2.04 0.33
CA TRP A 151 6.97 -0.84 -0.44
C TRP A 151 8.46 -0.52 -0.44
N THR A 152 9.25 -1.18 0.39
CA THR A 152 10.67 -0.85 0.56
C THR A 152 11.60 -1.91 -0.03
N LEU A 153 11.16 -3.16 -0.18
CA LEU A 153 12.01 -4.30 -0.51
C LEU A 153 11.94 -4.79 -1.96
N TRP A 154 11.35 -4.02 -2.87
CA TRP A 154 11.48 -4.24 -4.32
C TRP A 154 12.29 -3.10 -4.97
N SER A 155 12.89 -3.41 -6.11
CA SER A 155 13.62 -2.43 -6.92
C SER A 155 12.98 -2.24 -8.28
N GLU A 156 12.47 -3.31 -8.88
CA GLU A 156 11.73 -3.26 -10.14
C GLU A 156 10.21 -3.40 -9.92
N PRO A 157 9.37 -2.67 -10.68
CA PRO A 157 7.91 -2.69 -10.55
C PRO A 157 7.27 -4.07 -10.70
N ASP A 158 7.86 -4.96 -11.49
CA ASP A 158 7.42 -6.34 -11.69
C ASP A 158 7.62 -7.22 -10.44
N GLU A 159 8.58 -6.88 -9.57
CA GLU A 159 8.82 -7.54 -8.29
C GLU A 159 7.76 -7.19 -7.23
N GLU A 160 7.06 -6.06 -7.37
CA GLU A 160 6.16 -5.49 -6.36
C GLU A 160 5.16 -6.53 -5.84
N THR A 161 4.48 -7.25 -6.74
CA THR A 161 3.45 -8.23 -6.38
C THR A 161 4.04 -9.41 -5.61
N SER A 162 5.19 -9.93 -6.06
CA SER A 162 5.86 -11.05 -5.41
C SER A 162 6.37 -10.69 -4.01
N ILE A 163 7.01 -9.53 -3.88
CA ILE A 163 7.51 -9.01 -2.60
C ILE A 163 6.35 -8.70 -1.66
N ARG A 164 5.28 -8.05 -2.14
CA ARG A 164 4.08 -7.80 -1.34
C ARG A 164 3.50 -9.08 -0.76
N ASN A 165 3.31 -10.10 -1.60
CA ASN A 165 2.70 -11.36 -1.16
C ASN A 165 3.60 -12.07 -0.13
N THR A 166 4.91 -12.09 -0.37
CA THR A 166 5.90 -12.66 0.57
C THR A 166 5.88 -11.93 1.92
N VAL A 167 5.91 -10.60 1.89
CA VAL A 167 5.88 -9.77 3.09
C VAL A 167 4.58 -9.97 3.88
N LEU A 168 3.42 -9.87 3.23
CA LEU A 168 2.14 -9.95 3.93
C LEU A 168 1.86 -11.35 4.46
N ALA A 169 2.21 -12.40 3.72
CA ALA A 169 2.09 -13.78 4.21
C ALA A 169 2.84 -14.02 5.53
N LEU A 170 3.95 -13.31 5.76
CA LEU A 170 4.74 -13.44 6.98
C LEU A 170 4.35 -12.43 8.07
N THR A 171 3.89 -11.25 7.68
CA THR A 171 3.72 -10.11 8.60
C THR A 171 2.27 -9.86 9.00
N ASP A 172 1.35 -9.95 8.05
CA ASP A 172 -0.07 -9.70 8.24
C ASP A 172 -0.91 -10.50 7.22
N PRO A 173 -1.13 -11.81 7.49
CA PRO A 173 -1.89 -12.68 6.60
C PRO A 173 -3.32 -12.17 6.37
N ALA A 174 -3.95 -11.60 7.40
CA ALA A 174 -5.29 -11.02 7.29
C ALA A 174 -5.31 -9.86 6.28
N ALA A 175 -4.30 -8.98 6.28
CA ALA A 175 -4.19 -7.94 5.27
C ALA A 175 -4.03 -8.51 3.85
N SER A 176 -3.29 -9.61 3.69
CA SER A 176 -3.16 -10.30 2.40
C SER A 176 -4.52 -10.78 1.90
N ASP A 177 -5.29 -11.46 2.76
CA ASP A 177 -6.62 -11.95 2.42
C ASP A 177 -7.62 -10.82 2.11
N VAL A 178 -7.51 -9.68 2.79
CA VAL A 178 -8.32 -8.49 2.50
C VAL A 178 -8.02 -7.96 1.10
N LEU A 179 -6.73 -7.81 0.75
CA LEU A 179 -6.32 -7.35 -0.58
C LEU A 179 -6.78 -8.31 -1.68
N ASP A 180 -6.71 -9.62 -1.43
CA ASP A 180 -7.27 -10.61 -2.35
C ASP A 180 -8.77 -10.43 -2.56
N CYS A 181 -9.53 -10.17 -1.49
CA CYS A 181 -10.97 -9.94 -1.57
C CYS A 181 -11.30 -8.68 -2.38
N GLU A 182 -10.54 -7.59 -2.18
CA GLU A 182 -10.69 -6.34 -2.94
C GLU A 182 -10.32 -6.52 -4.42
N ALA A 183 -9.24 -7.24 -4.73
CA ALA A 183 -8.86 -7.56 -6.11
C ALA A 183 -9.94 -8.39 -6.81
N LEU A 184 -10.48 -9.42 -6.13
CA LEU A 184 -11.60 -10.22 -6.65
C LEU A 184 -12.86 -9.37 -6.86
N LEU A 185 -13.13 -8.39 -5.99
CA LEU A 185 -14.25 -7.48 -6.16
C LEU A 185 -14.06 -6.58 -7.39
N ALA A 186 -12.87 -6.00 -7.57
CA ALA A 186 -12.55 -5.15 -8.72
C ALA A 186 -12.76 -5.92 -10.05
N ASP A 187 -12.24 -7.15 -10.13
CA ASP A 187 -12.46 -8.04 -11.28
C ASP A 187 -13.94 -8.33 -11.54
N LEU A 188 -14.72 -8.52 -10.47
CA LEU A 188 -16.16 -8.76 -10.57
C LEU A 188 -16.93 -7.53 -11.03
N LYS A 189 -16.55 -6.33 -10.58
CA LYS A 189 -17.14 -5.07 -11.06
C LYS A 189 -16.94 -4.89 -12.56
N VAL A 190 -15.74 -5.13 -13.07
CA VAL A 190 -15.43 -5.03 -14.50
C VAL A 190 -16.31 -6.00 -15.30
N LYS A 191 -16.46 -7.25 -14.84
CA LYS A 191 -17.32 -8.26 -15.48
C LYS A 191 -18.80 -7.89 -15.39
N ALA A 192 -19.25 -7.35 -14.26
CA ALA A 192 -20.62 -6.89 -14.06
C ALA A 192 -20.96 -5.71 -14.98
N ALA A 193 -20.05 -4.76 -15.21
CA ALA A 193 -20.28 -3.66 -16.13
C ALA A 193 -20.59 -4.13 -17.58
N GLY A 194 -20.02 -5.27 -18.01
CA GLY A 194 -20.26 -5.88 -19.32
C GLY A 194 -21.48 -6.81 -19.40
N MET A 195 -22.25 -7.00 -18.33
CA MET A 195 -23.22 -8.10 -18.22
C MET A 195 -24.51 -7.95 -19.04
N GLN A 196 -24.83 -6.74 -19.53
CA GLN A 196 -26.06 -6.49 -20.30
C GLN A 196 -26.11 -7.30 -21.61
N GLY A 197 -24.95 -7.54 -22.24
CA GLY A 197 -24.84 -8.40 -23.43
C GLY A 197 -24.47 -9.87 -23.15
N ALA A 198 -24.21 -10.22 -21.88
CA ALA A 198 -23.71 -11.54 -21.49
C ALA A 198 -24.81 -12.61 -21.49
N LYS A 199 -24.43 -13.87 -21.75
CA LYS A 199 -25.35 -15.02 -21.73
C LYS A 199 -25.81 -15.32 -20.30
N LEU A 200 -26.96 -15.99 -20.16
CA LEU A 200 -27.51 -16.40 -18.86
C LEU A 200 -26.50 -17.18 -18.00
N GLN A 201 -25.69 -18.03 -18.62
CA GLN A 201 -24.65 -18.81 -17.95
C GLN A 201 -23.51 -17.94 -17.39
N GLU A 202 -23.06 -16.93 -18.14
CA GLU A 202 -22.02 -15.98 -17.70
C GLU A 202 -22.53 -15.11 -16.55
N ARG A 203 -23.79 -14.66 -16.63
CA ARG A 203 -24.47 -13.93 -15.54
C ARG A 203 -24.53 -14.79 -14.27
N ALA A 204 -24.94 -16.05 -14.39
CA ALA A 204 -24.98 -16.99 -13.26
C ALA A 204 -23.58 -17.23 -12.66
N GLU A 205 -22.53 -17.28 -13.48
CA GLU A 205 -21.15 -17.40 -13.02
C GLU A 205 -20.69 -16.18 -12.21
N ILE A 206 -21.00 -14.97 -12.68
CA ILE A 206 -20.70 -13.71 -11.96
C ILE A 206 -21.38 -13.72 -10.58
N ALA A 207 -22.69 -13.99 -10.52
CA ALA A 207 -23.40 -14.07 -9.25
C ALA A 207 -22.84 -15.17 -8.32
N GLY A 208 -22.45 -16.33 -8.87
CA GLY A 208 -21.84 -17.42 -8.11
C GLY A 208 -20.50 -17.00 -7.50
N LYS A 209 -19.65 -16.31 -8.26
CA LYS A 209 -18.36 -15.77 -7.77
C LYS A 209 -18.57 -14.67 -6.74
N ALA A 210 -19.51 -13.75 -6.96
CA ALA A 210 -19.83 -12.68 -6.00
C ALA A 210 -20.35 -13.24 -4.66
N ARG A 211 -21.23 -14.26 -4.67
CA ARG A 211 -21.68 -14.94 -3.44
C ARG A 211 -20.54 -15.61 -2.68
N LYS A 212 -19.61 -16.27 -3.40
CA LYS A 212 -18.40 -16.86 -2.78
C LYS A 212 -17.52 -15.79 -2.14
N LEU A 213 -17.36 -14.64 -2.79
CA LEU A 213 -16.63 -13.51 -2.24
C LEU A 213 -17.28 -12.97 -0.97
N VAL A 214 -18.60 -12.78 -0.95
CA VAL A 214 -19.36 -12.38 0.26
C VAL A 214 -19.08 -13.34 1.42
N ALA A 215 -19.21 -14.65 1.18
CA ALA A 215 -18.95 -15.66 2.21
C ALA A 215 -17.49 -15.63 2.72
N ARG A 216 -16.51 -15.46 1.81
CA ARG A 216 -15.08 -15.33 2.19
C ARG A 216 -14.86 -14.08 3.04
N ALA A 217 -15.34 -12.93 2.60
CA ALA A 217 -15.16 -11.65 3.29
C ALA A 217 -15.85 -11.62 4.67
N GLN A 218 -17.05 -12.20 4.79
CA GLN A 218 -17.75 -12.35 6.08
C GLN A 218 -16.99 -13.26 7.04
N LYS A 219 -16.50 -14.41 6.55
CA LYS A 219 -15.69 -15.32 7.36
C LYS A 219 -14.41 -14.63 7.86
N LEU A 220 -13.74 -13.87 6.99
CA LEU A 220 -12.55 -13.12 7.36
C LEU A 220 -12.87 -12.01 8.36
N ALA A 221 -13.96 -11.27 8.18
CA ALA A 221 -14.37 -10.21 9.09
C ALA A 221 -14.70 -10.71 10.52
N ALA A 222 -15.07 -11.98 10.66
CA ALA A 222 -15.28 -12.63 11.95
C ALA A 222 -13.98 -13.09 12.64
N ALA A 223 -12.85 -13.09 11.93
CA ALA A 223 -11.57 -13.52 12.48
C ALA A 223 -10.96 -12.43 13.41
N PRO A 224 -10.43 -12.79 14.59
CA PRO A 224 -9.92 -11.80 15.56
C PRO A 224 -8.78 -10.91 15.02
N ASP A 225 -7.91 -11.49 14.20
CA ASP A 225 -6.78 -10.85 13.54
C ASP A 225 -7.18 -9.88 12.42
N ALA A 226 -8.37 -10.04 11.85
CA ALA A 226 -8.90 -9.16 10.80
C ALA A 226 -9.72 -7.97 11.32
N LYS A 227 -9.83 -7.78 12.66
CA LYS A 227 -10.67 -6.74 13.27
C LYS A 227 -10.35 -5.34 12.75
N ALA A 228 -9.07 -5.03 12.53
CA ALA A 228 -8.63 -3.74 11.98
C ALA A 228 -9.14 -3.50 10.54
N TYR A 229 -9.53 -4.56 9.82
CA TYR A 229 -9.98 -4.53 8.44
C TYR A 229 -11.51 -4.62 8.29
N ALA A 230 -12.25 -4.65 9.40
CA ALA A 230 -13.71 -4.78 9.39
C ALA A 230 -14.42 -3.74 8.48
N PRO A 231 -14.03 -2.45 8.44
CA PRO A 231 -14.65 -1.48 7.54
C PRO A 231 -14.46 -1.83 6.06
N ARG A 232 -13.24 -2.25 5.68
CA ARG A 232 -12.89 -2.64 4.31
C ARG A 232 -13.66 -3.89 3.89
N LEU A 233 -13.69 -4.90 4.75
CA LEU A 233 -14.42 -6.14 4.47
C LEU A 233 -15.94 -5.92 4.39
N THR A 234 -16.48 -5.02 5.21
CA THR A 234 -17.89 -4.62 5.13
C THR A 234 -18.21 -3.95 3.79
N ALA A 235 -17.34 -3.05 3.31
CA ALA A 235 -17.48 -2.45 1.98
C ALA A 235 -17.49 -3.53 0.88
N VAL A 236 -16.54 -4.48 0.93
CA VAL A 236 -16.47 -5.59 -0.02
C VAL A 236 -17.76 -6.42 -0.03
N VAL A 237 -18.30 -6.75 1.15
CA VAL A 237 -19.56 -7.50 1.28
C VAL A 237 -20.73 -6.73 0.65
N ASN A 238 -20.85 -5.44 0.94
CA ASN A 238 -21.94 -4.61 0.44
C ASN A 238 -21.91 -4.46 -1.08
N GLU A 239 -20.74 -4.22 -1.65
CA GLU A 239 -20.56 -4.07 -3.09
C GLU A 239 -20.75 -5.41 -3.82
N ALA A 240 -20.22 -6.51 -3.30
CA ALA A 240 -20.45 -7.82 -3.87
C ALA A 240 -21.94 -8.23 -3.83
N ASN A 241 -22.66 -7.91 -2.76
CA ASN A 241 -24.12 -8.10 -2.68
C ASN A 241 -24.87 -7.24 -3.71
N THR A 242 -24.41 -6.02 -3.97
CA THR A 242 -24.98 -5.15 -5.01
C THR A 242 -24.86 -5.81 -6.39
N ILE A 243 -23.70 -6.40 -6.71
CA ILE A 243 -23.51 -7.15 -7.96
C ILE A 243 -24.47 -8.36 -8.02
N VAL A 244 -24.63 -9.11 -6.93
CA VAL A 244 -25.57 -10.25 -6.89
C VAL A 244 -27.00 -9.79 -7.20
N ASN A 245 -27.45 -8.69 -6.60
CA ASN A 245 -28.80 -8.17 -6.82
C ASN A 245 -29.00 -7.69 -8.27
N GLN A 246 -28.03 -6.97 -8.84
CA GLN A 246 -28.06 -6.54 -10.24
C GLN A 246 -28.18 -7.72 -11.22
N VAL A 247 -27.46 -8.83 -10.95
CA VAL A 247 -27.58 -10.05 -11.75
C VAL A 247 -28.98 -10.65 -11.67
N LEU A 248 -29.54 -10.74 -10.47
CA LEU A 248 -30.85 -11.34 -10.25
C LEU A 248 -31.95 -10.52 -10.96
N ASP A 249 -31.91 -9.20 -10.84
CA ASP A 249 -32.87 -8.30 -11.49
C ASP A 249 -32.84 -8.48 -13.03
N LEU A 250 -31.64 -8.57 -13.62
CA LEU A 250 -31.46 -8.78 -15.06
C LEU A 250 -31.86 -10.19 -15.53
N MET A 251 -31.83 -11.20 -14.65
CA MET A 251 -32.32 -12.54 -14.95
C MET A 251 -33.84 -12.60 -14.90
N SER A 252 -34.47 -11.85 -13.97
CA SER A 252 -35.92 -11.76 -13.86
C SER A 252 -36.56 -10.93 -14.98
N SER A 253 -35.87 -9.91 -15.50
CA SER A 253 -36.39 -9.05 -16.58
C SER A 253 -36.25 -9.63 -17.99
N GLY A 254 -35.38 -10.63 -18.20
CA GLY A 254 -35.15 -11.27 -19.50
C GLY A 254 -36.00 -12.51 -19.79
N GLY A 255 -36.94 -12.83 -18.89
CA GLY A 255 -37.83 -13.99 -19.00
C GLY A 255 -39.25 -13.68 -19.48
N ALA A 256 -39.49 -12.48 -20.04
CA ALA A 256 -40.76 -12.07 -20.63
C ALA A 256 -40.65 -11.91 -22.15
#